data_AF-A0A537ZD76-F1
#
_entry.id   AF-A0A537ZD76-F1
#
_cell.length_a   1.000
_cell.length_b   1.000
_cell.length_c   1.000
_cell.angle_alpha   90.00
_cell.angle_beta   90.00
_cell.angle_gamma   90.00
#
_symmetry.space_group_name_H-M   'P 1'
#
loop_
_entity.id
_entity.type
_entity.pdbx_description
1 polymer ?
#
loop_
_entity_poly.entity_id
_entity_poly.type
_entity_poly.pdbx_seq_one_letter_code
_entity_poly.pdbx_strand_id
1 'polypeptide(L)'
;MVVRRRLDRELVRRGLVASRTQAQEVIREGRVVVSGGPGLRATRLVAPEEPIHVERPPARFVSRGGEKLTAALDAFAISVAGRRALDAGASTGGFTDCLLQRGVAAV
;
A
#
# COMPACT_ATOMS: atom_id res chain seq x y z
N MET A 1 -27.39 24.24 5.36
CA MET A 1 -25.95 24.42 5.66
C MET A 1 -25.25 23.09 5.45
N VAL A 2 -24.23 23.02 4.60
CA VAL A 2 -23.48 21.77 4.39
C VAL A 2 -22.56 21.54 5.59
N VAL A 3 -22.76 20.44 6.32
CA VAL A 3 -21.96 20.11 7.51
C VAL A 3 -20.60 19.58 7.07
N ARG A 4 -19.56 20.41 7.18
CA ARG A 4 -18.18 19.99 6.93
C ARG A 4 -17.63 19.18 8.10
N ARG A 5 -16.81 18.18 7.77
CA ARG A 5 -16.18 17.27 8.76
C ARG A 5 -14.68 17.26 8.55
N ARG A 6 -13.94 16.92 9.61
CA ARG A 6 -12.50 16.66 9.50
C ARG A 6 -12.25 15.48 8.56
N LEU A 7 -11.22 15.60 7.72
CA LEU A 7 -10.83 14.58 6.74
C LEU A 7 -10.63 13.21 7.38
N ASP A 8 -9.96 13.13 8.54
CA ASP A 8 -9.75 11.86 9.25
C ASP A 8 -11.06 11.16 9.65
N ARG A 9 -12.07 11.92 10.05
CA ARG A 9 -13.41 11.40 10.37
C ARG A 9 -14.20 11.06 9.12
N GLU A 10 -14.03 11.85 8.07
CA GLU A 10 -14.75 11.64 6.82
C GLU A 10 -14.28 10.38 6.09
N LEU A 11 -12.98 10.07 6.10
CA LEU A 11 -12.43 8.83 5.55
C LEU A 11 -13.05 7.58 6.21
N VAL A 12 -13.19 7.61 7.55
CA VAL A 12 -13.83 6.51 8.31
C VAL A 12 -15.32 6.44 8.02
N ARG A 13 -16.03 7.58 8.02
CA ARG A 13 -17.47 7.64 7.73
C ARG A 13 -17.81 7.04 6.36
N ARG A 14 -16.95 7.28 5.36
CA ARG A 14 -17.10 6.76 4.00
C ARG A 14 -16.60 5.32 3.84
N GLY A 15 -16.05 4.69 4.88
CA GLY A 15 -15.50 3.33 4.81
C GLY A 15 -14.23 3.21 3.97
N LEU A 16 -13.53 4.32 3.69
CA LEU A 16 -12.28 4.32 2.91
C LEU A 16 -11.10 3.77 3.71
N VAL A 17 -11.22 3.78 5.04
CA VAL A 17 -10.28 3.22 6.01
C VAL A 17 -11.06 2.70 7.21
N ALA A 18 -10.49 1.75 7.94
CA ALA A 18 -11.16 1.05 9.04
C ALA A 18 -11.17 1.85 10.36
N SER A 19 -10.23 2.78 10.56
CA SER A 19 -10.09 3.51 11.82
C SER A 19 -9.57 4.93 11.62
N ARG A 20 -9.75 5.78 12.64
CA ARG A 20 -9.19 7.14 12.64
C ARG A 20 -7.66 7.15 12.66
N THR A 21 -7.04 6.16 13.30
CA THR A 21 -5.58 6.00 13.32
C THR A 21 -5.07 5.69 11.92
N GLN A 22 -5.70 4.73 11.23
CA GLN A 22 -5.38 4.43 9.83
C GLN A 22 -5.63 5.63 8.91
N ALA A 23 -6.69 6.41 9.16
CA ALA A 23 -6.96 7.64 8.43
C ALA A 23 -5.80 8.66 8.56
N GLN A 24 -5.27 8.85 9.77
CA GLN A 24 -4.16 9.77 10.01
C GLN A 24 -2.85 9.26 9.39
N GLU A 25 -2.64 7.95 9.40
CA GLU A 25 -1.50 7.29 8.75
C GLU A 25 -1.51 7.51 7.24
N VAL A 26 -2.61 7.20 6.56
CA VAL A 26 -2.70 7.37 5.09
C VAL A 26 -2.61 8.85 4.68
N ILE A 27 -3.09 9.76 5.52
CA ILE A 27 -2.95 11.22 5.33
C ILE A 27 -1.49 11.64 5.46
N ARG A 28 -0.78 11.16 6.50
CA ARG A 28 0.64 11.46 6.76
C ARG A 28 1.53 10.93 5.64
N GLU A 29 1.18 9.78 5.07
CA GLU A 29 1.87 9.19 3.92
C GLU A 29 1.56 9.88 2.59
N GLY A 30 0.71 10.92 2.60
CA GLY A 30 0.35 11.67 1.40
C GLY A 30 -0.59 10.92 0.44
N ARG A 31 -1.15 9.77 0.87
CA ARG A 31 -1.98 8.90 0.04
C ARG A 31 -3.44 9.32 -0.05
N VAL A 32 -3.83 10.48 0.46
CA VAL A 32 -5.21 10.96 0.39
C VAL A 32 -5.31 12.09 -0.60
N VAL A 33 -6.25 11.99 -1.53
CA VAL A 33 -6.53 13.03 -2.53
C VAL A 33 -7.95 13.53 -2.33
N VAL A 34 -8.12 14.84 -2.26
CA VAL A 34 -9.39 15.55 -2.07
C VAL A 34 -9.56 16.53 -3.21
N SER A 35 -10.60 16.36 -4.03
CA SER A 35 -10.90 17.24 -5.17
C SER A 35 -9.71 17.42 -6.12
N GLY A 36 -8.99 16.33 -6.39
CA GLY A 36 -7.83 16.30 -7.29
C GLY A 36 -6.50 16.81 -6.69
N GLY A 37 -6.50 17.30 -5.44
CA GLY A 37 -5.28 17.76 -4.76
C GLY A 37 -4.97 16.97 -3.47
N PRO A 38 -3.74 17.04 -2.95
CA PRO A 38 -3.34 16.24 -1.79
C PRO A 38 -4.06 16.68 -0.49
N GLY A 39 -4.52 15.70 0.27
CA GLY A 39 -5.22 15.83 1.55
C GLY A 39 -4.28 15.69 2.75
N LEU A 40 -3.30 16.58 2.88
CA LEU A 40 -2.16 16.42 3.80
C LEU A 40 -2.45 16.69 5.29
N ARG A 41 -3.65 17.16 5.65
CA ARG A 41 -4.00 17.54 7.03
C ARG A 41 -5.25 16.81 7.50
N ALA A 42 -5.13 16.03 8.58
CA ALA A 42 -6.23 15.32 9.21
C ALA A 42 -7.38 16.24 9.66
N THR A 43 -7.04 17.47 10.06
CA THR A 43 -7.99 18.51 10.51
C THR A 43 -8.64 19.28 9.37
N ARG A 44 -8.24 19.06 8.10
CA ARG A 44 -8.86 19.70 6.94
C ARG A 44 -10.36 19.44 6.97
N LEU A 45 -11.15 20.49 6.89
CA LEU A 45 -12.60 20.39 6.78
C LEU A 45 -12.97 20.10 5.32
N VAL A 46 -13.76 19.05 5.11
CA VAL A 46 -14.26 18.61 3.80
C VAL A 46 -15.78 18.52 3.82
N ALA A 47 -16.40 18.86 2.70
CA ALA A 47 -17.83 18.68 2.49
C ALA A 47 -18.16 17.19 2.20
N PRO A 48 -19.37 16.72 2.54
CA PRO A 48 -19.82 15.35 2.27
C PRO A 48 -19.74 14.93 0.79
N GLU A 49 -19.90 15.89 -0.13
CA GLU A 49 -19.90 15.71 -1.58
C GLU A 49 -18.53 15.90 -2.23
N GLU A 50 -17.52 16.43 -1.52
CA GLU A 50 -16.17 16.54 -2.07
C GLU A 50 -15.64 15.14 -2.42
N PRO A 51 -15.12 14.89 -3.64
CA PRO A 51 -14.57 13.61 -4.00
C PRO A 51 -13.28 13.35 -3.22
N ILE A 52 -13.20 12.19 -2.57
CA ILE A 52 -12.06 11.76 -1.76
C ILE A 52 -11.73 10.33 -2.14
N HIS A 53 -10.46 10.06 -2.40
CA HIS A 53 -9.95 8.69 -2.53
C HIS A 53 -8.63 8.53 -1.78
N VAL A 54 -8.34 7.28 -1.43
CA VAL A 54 -7.10 6.89 -0.76
C VAL A 54 -6.31 6.04 -1.76
N GLU A 55 -5.14 6.51 -2.13
CA GLU A 55 -4.20 5.78 -2.96
C GLU A 55 -3.71 4.53 -2.22
N ARG A 56 -3.57 3.45 -2.99
CA ARG A 56 -2.95 2.23 -2.47
C ARG A 56 -1.48 2.51 -2.17
N PRO A 57 -0.89 1.82 -1.18
CA PRO A 57 0.56 1.87 -1.02
C PRO A 57 1.23 1.47 -2.34
N PRO A 58 2.40 2.05 -2.66
CA PRO A 58 3.19 1.58 -3.78
C PRO A 58 3.42 0.07 -3.63
N ALA A 59 3.29 -0.67 -4.73
CA ALA A 59 3.54 -2.09 -4.71
C ALA A 59 5.01 -2.34 -4.35
N ARG A 60 5.25 -3.25 -3.39
CA ARG A 60 6.62 -3.61 -2.99
C ARG A 60 7.37 -4.32 -4.12
N PHE A 61 6.65 -5.05 -4.95
CA PHE A 61 7.21 -5.83 -6.05
C PHE A 61 6.61 -5.41 -7.39
N VAL A 62 7.36 -5.61 -8.47
CA VAL A 62 6.93 -5.31 -9.85
C VAL A 62 5.67 -6.05 -10.32
N SER A 63 5.26 -7.09 -9.59
CA SER A 63 3.95 -7.73 -9.81
C SER A 63 3.41 -8.36 -8.53
N ARG A 64 2.11 -8.69 -8.54
CA ARG A 64 1.46 -9.43 -7.44
C ARG A 64 2.09 -10.80 -7.17
N GLY A 65 2.92 -11.32 -8.08
CA GLY A 65 3.68 -12.54 -7.85
C GLY A 65 4.61 -12.42 -6.64
N GLY A 66 5.29 -11.28 -6.47
CA GLY A 66 6.22 -11.11 -5.35
C GLY A 66 5.54 -11.27 -3.98
N GLU A 67 4.31 -10.77 -3.83
CA GLU A 67 3.53 -10.95 -2.60
C GLU A 67 3.16 -12.42 -2.33
N LYS A 68 3.01 -13.24 -3.36
CA LYS A 68 2.76 -14.68 -3.20
C LYS A 68 4.01 -15.40 -2.73
N LEU A 69 5.16 -15.11 -3.36
CA LEU A 69 6.41 -15.76 -3.00
C LEU A 69 6.89 -15.32 -1.61
N THR A 70 6.81 -14.04 -1.29
CA THR A 70 7.19 -13.50 0.03
C THR A 70 6.41 -14.22 1.14
N ALA A 71 5.09 -14.37 0.97
CA ALA A 71 4.23 -15.05 1.94
C ALA A 71 4.56 -16.54 2.05
N ALA A 72 4.86 -17.22 0.94
CA ALA A 72 5.26 -18.62 0.94
C ALA A 72 6.61 -18.83 1.66
N LEU A 73 7.62 -18.01 1.36
CA LEU A 73 8.94 -18.08 2.00
C LEU A 73 8.84 -17.87 3.52
N ASP A 74 8.00 -16.93 3.97
CA ASP A 74 7.78 -16.69 5.39
C ASP A 74 7.02 -17.84 6.06
N ALA A 75 5.94 -18.32 5.44
CA ALA A 75 5.14 -19.43 5.98
C ALA A 75 5.94 -20.73 6.11
N PHE A 76 6.85 -21.00 5.17
CA PHE A 76 7.70 -22.19 5.18
C PHE A 76 9.08 -21.97 5.82
N ALA A 77 9.35 -20.76 6.36
CA ALA A 77 10.63 -20.39 6.96
C ALA A 77 11.86 -20.68 6.05
N ILE A 78 11.73 -20.42 4.76
CA ILE A 78 12.79 -20.67 3.77
C ILE A 78 13.66 -19.41 3.61
N SER A 79 14.92 -19.52 4.01
CA SER A 79 15.92 -18.48 3.71
C SER A 79 16.54 -18.68 2.33
N VAL A 80 16.52 -17.60 1.53
CA VAL A 80 17.12 -17.55 0.18
C VAL A 80 18.42 -16.74 0.15
N ALA A 81 18.79 -16.10 1.26
CA ALA A 81 19.94 -15.22 1.33
C ALA A 81 21.24 -15.95 0.96
N GLY A 82 22.03 -15.38 0.06
CA GLY A 82 23.30 -15.95 -0.42
C GLY A 82 23.17 -17.19 -1.29
N ARG A 83 21.95 -17.66 -1.60
CA ARG A 83 21.72 -18.84 -2.44
C ARG A 83 21.59 -18.46 -3.92
N ARG A 84 21.66 -19.45 -4.80
CA ARG A 84 21.25 -19.31 -6.21
C ARG A 84 19.85 -19.89 -6.35
N ALA A 85 18.96 -19.17 -7.03
CA ALA A 85 17.61 -19.62 -7.34
C ALA A 85 17.44 -19.72 -8.87
N LEU A 86 16.36 -20.35 -9.31
CA LEU A 86 15.87 -20.33 -10.68
C LEU A 86 14.40 -19.90 -10.62
N ASP A 87 14.04 -18.80 -11.28
CA ASP A 87 12.64 -18.39 -11.46
C ASP A 87 12.08 -18.98 -12.77
N ALA A 88 11.62 -20.23 -12.70
CA ALA A 88 11.03 -20.92 -13.84
C ALA A 88 9.62 -20.36 -14.12
N GLY A 89 9.49 -19.59 -15.20
CA GLY A 89 8.24 -18.89 -15.55
C GLY A 89 8.23 -17.41 -15.17
N ALA A 90 9.42 -16.80 -15.06
CA ALA A 90 9.58 -15.36 -14.87
C ALA A 90 8.83 -14.57 -15.97
N SER A 91 7.63 -14.08 -15.62
CA SER A 91 6.81 -13.22 -16.45
C SER A 91 7.28 -11.76 -16.29
N THR A 92 6.49 -10.87 -15.68
CA THR A 92 6.92 -9.52 -15.30
C THR A 92 8.04 -9.50 -14.25
N GLY A 93 8.46 -10.67 -13.71
CA GLY A 93 9.60 -10.78 -12.79
C GLY A 93 9.28 -10.55 -11.31
N GLY A 94 8.02 -10.67 -10.88
CA GLY A 94 7.66 -10.44 -9.47
C GLY A 94 8.29 -11.42 -8.47
N PHE A 95 8.53 -12.68 -8.87
CA PHE A 95 9.24 -13.66 -8.04
C PHE A 95 10.73 -13.33 -7.99
N THR A 96 11.37 -13.10 -9.15
CA THR A 96 12.75 -12.57 -9.21
C THR A 96 12.97 -11.34 -8.33
N ASP A 97 12.13 -10.31 -8.42
CA ASP A 97 12.21 -9.10 -7.60
C ASP A 97 12.11 -9.42 -6.10
N CYS A 98 11.17 -10.29 -5.71
CA CYS A 98 11.07 -10.76 -4.33
C CYS A 98 12.34 -11.49 -3.85
N LEU A 99 12.94 -12.36 -4.67
CA LEU A 99 14.15 -13.09 -4.33
C LEU A 99 15.36 -12.15 -4.19
N LEU A 100 15.52 -11.21 -5.12
CA LEU A 100 16.58 -10.19 -5.08
C LEU A 100 16.46 -9.30 -3.84
N GLN A 101 15.26 -8.78 -3.54
CA GLN A 101 15.03 -7.98 -2.32
C GLN A 101 15.28 -8.78 -1.03
N ARG A 102 15.18 -10.12 -1.07
CA ARG A 102 15.49 -11.02 0.07
C ARG A 102 16.95 -11.49 0.09
N GLY A 103 17.81 -10.95 -0.76
CA GLY A 103 19.26 -11.18 -0.72
C GLY A 103 19.73 -12.49 -1.34
N VAL A 104 18.96 -13.06 -2.28
CA VAL A 104 19.48 -14.16 -3.11
C VAL A 104 20.76 -13.69 -3.84
N ALA A 105 21.74 -14.58 -4.01
CA ALA A 105 22.99 -14.22 -4.68
C ALA A 105 22.80 -14.06 -6.21
N ALA A 106 21.95 -14.90 -6.81
CA ALA A 106 21.57 -14.83 -8.22
C ALA A 106 20.24 -15.56 -8.46
N VAL A 107 19.51 -15.14 -9.48
CA VAL A 107 18.28 -15.79 -10.01
C VAL A 107 18.52 -16.21 -11.45
#